data_AF-A0A3D0LH47-F1
#
_entry.id   AF-A0A3D0LH47-F1
#
_cell.length_a   1.000
_cell.length_b   1.000
_cell.length_c   1.000
_cell.angle_alpha   90.00
_cell.angle_beta   90.00
_cell.angle_gamma   90.00
#
_symmetry.space_group_name_H-M   'P 1'
#
loop_
_entity.id
_entity.type
_entity.pdbx_description
1 polymer ?
#
loop_
_entity_poly.entity_id
_entity_poly.type
_entity_poly.pdbx_seq_one_letter_code
_entity_poly.pdbx_strand_id
1 'polypeptide(L)'
;MSTKPDLRALRVLPYVTAAMIVITHLAAVALCILAIRMVVHSDTQAYNFIGIFISYSTSIKFIIVIAMFVCLYRLSGITKWFFYSWICCIVYIVASLFTQIVAWLSTITGENIAVSSISFILSLFPDASVLFAVYALLRGAEDIFIHIDKMDGRREASRAGNLWVFVETALLSSYYLLFIVCALGLKLFKFGKGETPVVLAAPAYVFTVFLGLSIIAYVFAGVKVTGTVRRTCYEYYLYNYNSGVGL
;
A
#
# COMPACT_ATOMS: atom_id res chain seq x y z
N MET A 1 14.81 -14.33 -27.03
CA MET A 1 13.71 -15.31 -27.18
C MET A 1 12.44 -14.64 -26.70
N SER A 2 11.48 -14.40 -27.60
CA SER A 2 10.16 -13.83 -27.25
C SER A 2 9.31 -14.95 -26.64
N THR A 3 9.30 -15.05 -25.32
CA THR A 3 8.34 -15.88 -24.61
C THR A 3 6.95 -15.27 -24.82
N LYS A 4 6.04 -16.03 -25.44
CA LYS A 4 4.65 -15.62 -25.61
C LYS A 4 4.09 -15.14 -24.25
N PRO A 5 3.48 -13.94 -24.18
CA PRO A 5 3.00 -13.39 -22.93
C PRO A 5 1.95 -14.31 -22.31
N ASP A 6 2.08 -14.61 -21.01
CA ASP A 6 1.11 -15.44 -20.30
C ASP A 6 -0.23 -14.69 -20.15
N LEU A 7 -1.16 -15.02 -21.05
CA LEU A 7 -2.48 -14.39 -21.11
C LEU A 7 -3.31 -14.62 -19.84
N ARG A 8 -2.99 -15.63 -19.01
CA ARG A 8 -3.66 -15.85 -17.73
C ARG A 8 -3.25 -14.79 -16.71
N ALA A 9 -1.96 -14.44 -16.65
CA ALA A 9 -1.46 -13.40 -15.76
C ALA A 9 -2.09 -12.03 -16.07
N LEU A 10 -2.30 -11.70 -17.36
CA LEU A 10 -3.01 -10.48 -17.76
C LEU A 10 -4.46 -10.43 -17.28
N ARG A 11 -5.16 -11.56 -17.21
CA ARG A 11 -6.56 -11.61 -16.73
C ARG A 11 -6.65 -11.47 -15.22
N VAL A 12 -5.66 -11.96 -14.48
CA VAL A 12 -5.65 -11.98 -13.01
C VAL A 12 -5.14 -10.65 -12.43
N LEU A 13 -4.18 -10.01 -13.09
CA LEU A 13 -3.51 -8.80 -12.61
C LEU A 13 -4.47 -7.69 -12.13
N PRO A 14 -5.55 -7.31 -12.86
CA PRO A 14 -6.43 -6.23 -12.41
C PRO A 14 -7.13 -6.52 -11.09
N TYR A 15 -7.51 -7.79 -10.85
CA TYR A 15 -8.15 -8.21 -9.60
C TYR A 15 -7.16 -8.20 -8.43
N VAL A 16 -5.93 -8.64 -8.69
CA VAL A 16 -4.86 -8.60 -7.69
C VAL A 16 -4.47 -7.17 -7.34
N THR A 17 -4.38 -6.27 -8.32
CA THR A 17 -4.14 -4.84 -8.08
C THR A 17 -5.28 -4.22 -7.26
N ALA A 18 -6.54 -4.53 -7.59
CA ALA A 18 -7.68 -4.06 -6.82
C ALA A 18 -7.65 -4.55 -5.37
N ALA A 19 -7.38 -5.85 -5.17
CA ALA A 19 -7.27 -6.44 -3.84
C ALA A 19 -6.13 -5.78 -3.04
N MET A 20 -4.99 -5.50 -3.69
CA MET A 20 -3.87 -4.83 -3.04
C MET A 20 -4.23 -3.42 -2.59
N ILE A 21 -4.88 -2.63 -3.44
CA ILE A 21 -5.35 -1.28 -3.09
C ILE A 21 -6.28 -1.33 -1.87
N VAL A 22 -7.25 -2.25 -1.85
CA VAL A 22 -8.20 -2.35 -0.72
C VAL A 22 -7.49 -2.75 0.58
N ILE A 23 -6.59 -3.75 0.53
CA ILE A 23 -6.04 -4.38 1.73
C ILE A 23 -4.80 -3.68 2.29
N THR A 24 -4.09 -2.89 1.49
CA THR A 24 -2.84 -2.23 1.93
C THR A 24 -3.04 -1.33 3.13
N HIS A 25 -4.18 -0.63 3.21
CA HIS A 25 -4.48 0.36 4.26
C HIS A 25 -5.52 -0.10 5.29
N LEU A 26 -6.10 -1.30 5.13
CA LEU A 26 -7.11 -1.83 6.06
C LEU A 26 -6.55 -1.96 7.50
N ALA A 27 -5.33 -2.48 7.63
CA ALA A 27 -4.64 -2.60 8.93
C ALA A 27 -4.27 -1.22 9.51
N ALA A 28 -3.79 -0.29 8.67
CA ALA A 28 -3.40 1.06 9.07
C ALA A 28 -4.61 1.86 9.59
N VAL A 29 -5.73 1.83 8.87
CA VAL A 29 -6.97 2.50 9.29
C VAL A 29 -7.50 1.93 10.61
N ALA A 30 -7.47 0.60 10.77
CA ALA A 30 -7.88 -0.03 12.04
C ALA A 30 -6.98 0.36 13.22
N LEU A 31 -5.67 0.47 12.99
CA LEU A 31 -4.69 0.94 13.98
C LEU A 31 -4.92 2.40 14.37
N CYS A 32 -5.28 3.27 13.42
CA CYS A 32 -5.63 4.67 13.73
C CYS A 32 -6.92 4.78 14.54
N ILE A 33 -7.96 4.01 14.20
CA ILE A 33 -9.21 3.97 14.97
C ILE A 33 -8.92 3.51 16.41
N LEU A 34 -8.03 2.54 16.59
CA LEU A 34 -7.58 2.10 17.91
C LEU A 34 -6.83 3.21 18.65
N ALA A 35 -5.86 3.88 18.02
CA ALA A 35 -5.11 4.97 18.64
C ALA A 35 -6.04 6.11 19.11
N ILE A 36 -7.06 6.46 18.30
CA ILE A 36 -8.10 7.41 18.67
C ILE A 36 -8.94 6.86 19.83
N ARG A 37 -9.36 5.60 19.79
CA ARG A 37 -10.16 5.00 20.87
C ARG A 37 -9.40 4.90 22.19
N MET A 38 -8.11 4.56 22.19
CA MET A 38 -7.30 4.52 23.41
C MET A 38 -7.21 5.89 24.10
N VAL A 39 -7.20 6.96 23.31
CA VAL A 39 -7.22 8.33 23.83
C VAL A 39 -8.55 8.65 24.52
N VAL A 40 -9.66 8.03 24.09
CA VAL A 40 -11.02 8.41 24.51
C VAL A 40 -11.65 7.40 25.49
N HIS A 41 -11.32 6.10 25.42
CA HIS A 41 -11.95 5.02 26.20
C HIS A 41 -10.91 3.96 26.61
N SER A 42 -10.80 3.68 27.91
CA SER A 42 -9.84 2.72 28.48
C SER A 42 -10.34 1.26 28.44
N ASP A 43 -10.78 0.77 27.27
CA ASP A 43 -11.40 -0.56 27.15
C ASP A 43 -10.45 -1.63 26.58
N THR A 44 -10.18 -2.66 27.38
CA THR A 44 -9.25 -3.76 27.06
C THR A 44 -9.81 -4.80 26.09
N GLN A 45 -11.14 -4.97 25.98
CA GLN A 45 -11.74 -5.91 25.01
C GLN A 45 -11.56 -5.48 23.55
N ALA A 46 -11.53 -4.17 23.29
CA ALA A 46 -11.30 -3.63 21.95
C ALA A 46 -9.90 -4.00 21.41
N TYR A 47 -8.90 -4.12 22.29
CA TYR A 47 -7.52 -4.46 21.93
C TYR A 47 -7.38 -5.87 21.34
N ASN A 48 -8.00 -6.88 21.94
CA ASN A 48 -7.85 -8.27 21.50
C ASN A 48 -8.48 -8.49 20.12
N PHE A 49 -9.67 -7.93 19.87
CA PHE A 49 -10.32 -8.00 18.57
C PHE A 49 -9.49 -7.32 17.47
N ILE A 50 -8.92 -6.15 17.78
CA ILE A 50 -8.12 -5.38 16.83
C ILE A 50 -6.77 -6.05 16.55
N GLY A 51 -6.12 -6.64 17.55
CA GLY A 51 -4.90 -7.43 17.36
C GLY A 51 -5.11 -8.62 16.41
N ILE A 52 -6.22 -9.35 16.58
CA ILE A 52 -6.62 -10.44 15.69
C ILE A 52 -6.89 -9.90 14.27
N PHE A 53 -7.63 -8.80 14.14
CA PHE A 53 -7.92 -8.16 12.85
C PHE A 53 -6.66 -7.72 12.10
N ILE A 54 -5.70 -7.09 12.80
CA ILE A 54 -4.43 -6.64 12.22
C ILE A 54 -3.61 -7.85 11.74
N SER A 55 -3.55 -8.91 12.54
CA SER A 55 -2.85 -10.15 12.17
C SER A 55 -3.45 -10.74 10.89
N TYR A 56 -4.77 -10.92 10.83
CA TYR A 56 -5.47 -11.41 9.63
C TYR A 56 -5.26 -10.50 8.42
N SER A 57 -5.43 -9.18 8.58
CA SER A 57 -5.22 -8.21 7.50
C SER A 57 -3.79 -8.26 6.96
N THR A 58 -2.79 -8.44 7.84
CA THR A 58 -1.38 -8.55 7.44
C THR A 58 -1.11 -9.83 6.67
N SER A 59 -1.67 -10.97 7.11
CA SER A 59 -1.57 -12.24 6.39
C SER A 59 -2.21 -12.16 4.99
N ILE A 60 -3.39 -11.55 4.87
CA ILE A 60 -4.05 -11.37 3.57
C ILE A 60 -3.24 -10.41 2.68
N LYS A 61 -2.72 -9.30 3.22
CA LYS A 61 -1.84 -8.36 2.48
C LYS A 61 -0.63 -9.10 1.90
N PHE A 62 0.00 -9.98 2.69
CA PHE A 62 1.13 -10.79 2.24
C PHE A 62 0.78 -11.75 1.10
N ILE A 63 -0.35 -12.45 1.19
CA ILE A 63 -0.85 -13.35 0.13
C ILE A 63 -1.08 -12.57 -1.18
N ILE A 64 -1.68 -11.38 -1.10
CA ILE A 64 -1.96 -10.56 -2.27
C ILE A 64 -0.68 -10.03 -2.92
N VAL A 65 0.30 -9.62 -2.12
CA VAL A 65 1.60 -9.18 -2.68
C VAL A 65 2.30 -10.35 -3.37
N ILE A 66 2.23 -11.57 -2.84
CA ILE A 66 2.73 -12.77 -3.53
C ILE A 66 1.99 -12.99 -4.85
N ALA A 67 0.66 -12.88 -4.87
CA ALA A 67 -0.11 -13.00 -6.11
C ALA A 67 0.32 -11.95 -7.15
N MET A 68 0.57 -10.71 -6.71
CA MET A 68 1.02 -9.62 -7.58
C MET A 68 2.43 -9.90 -8.10
N PHE A 69 3.33 -10.35 -7.22
CA PHE A 69 4.69 -10.78 -7.56
C PHE A 69 4.67 -11.86 -8.65
N VAL A 70 3.83 -12.89 -8.52
CA VAL A 70 3.75 -13.97 -9.52
C VAL A 70 3.24 -13.44 -10.87
N CYS A 71 2.19 -12.60 -10.85
CA CYS A 71 1.66 -11.99 -12.08
C CYS A 71 2.72 -11.13 -12.76
N LEU A 72 3.40 -10.25 -12.02
CA LEU A 72 4.41 -9.35 -12.56
C LEU A 72 5.67 -10.08 -13.02
N TYR A 73 6.07 -11.16 -12.35
CA TYR A 73 7.16 -12.02 -12.81
C TYR A 73 6.87 -12.59 -14.21
N ARG A 74 5.66 -13.11 -14.42
CA ARG A 74 5.22 -13.65 -15.72
C ARG A 74 5.13 -12.57 -16.80
N LEU A 75 4.87 -11.32 -16.43
CA LEU A 75 4.74 -10.19 -17.34
C LEU A 75 6.04 -9.38 -17.47
N SER A 76 7.07 -9.67 -16.69
CA SER A 76 8.32 -8.89 -16.63
C SER A 76 9.06 -8.78 -17.97
N GLY A 77 8.86 -9.75 -18.87
CA GLY A 77 9.40 -9.74 -20.23
C GLY A 77 8.67 -8.79 -21.20
N ILE A 78 7.51 -8.23 -20.84
CA ILE A 78 6.73 -7.33 -21.71
C ILE A 78 7.27 -5.91 -21.62
N THR A 79 7.45 -5.38 -20.41
CA THR A 79 8.00 -4.03 -20.17
C THR A 79 8.99 -4.04 -19.01
N LYS A 80 10.03 -3.21 -19.10
CA LYS A 80 10.99 -3.01 -18.00
C LYS A 80 10.32 -2.52 -16.71
N TRP A 81 9.19 -1.83 -16.82
CA TRP A 81 8.45 -1.33 -15.65
C TRP A 81 7.71 -2.42 -14.90
N PHE A 82 7.25 -3.47 -15.58
CA PHE A 82 6.72 -4.65 -14.89
C PHE A 82 7.82 -5.38 -14.12
N PHE A 83 9.04 -5.41 -14.64
CA PHE A 83 10.20 -5.89 -13.90
C PHE A 83 10.51 -5.03 -12.67
N TYR A 84 10.47 -3.70 -12.77
CA TYR A 84 10.64 -2.83 -11.59
C TYR A 84 9.52 -3.02 -10.57
N SER A 85 8.27 -3.13 -11.02
CA SER A 85 7.13 -3.43 -10.14
C SER A 85 7.32 -4.76 -9.42
N TRP A 86 7.84 -5.77 -10.10
CA TRP A 86 8.18 -7.06 -9.52
C TRP A 86 9.28 -6.96 -8.45
N ILE A 87 10.34 -6.18 -8.71
CA ILE A 87 11.39 -5.89 -7.71
C ILE A 87 10.78 -5.21 -6.47
N CYS A 88 9.90 -4.24 -6.65
CA CYS A 88 9.23 -3.58 -5.53
C CYS A 88 8.45 -4.58 -4.65
N CYS A 89 7.81 -5.59 -5.25
CA CYS A 89 7.18 -6.67 -4.47
C CYS A 89 8.20 -7.51 -3.69
N ILE A 90 9.40 -7.77 -4.22
CA ILE A 90 10.47 -8.45 -3.46
C ILE A 90 10.92 -7.60 -2.28
N VAL A 91 11.18 -6.31 -2.52
CA VAL A 91 11.58 -5.38 -1.46
C VAL A 91 10.52 -5.31 -0.38
N TYR A 92 9.23 -5.30 -0.74
CA TYR A 92 8.14 -5.40 0.22
C TYR A 92 8.24 -6.64 1.12
N ILE A 93 8.44 -7.83 0.52
CA ILE A 93 8.49 -9.10 1.26
C ILE A 93 9.67 -9.09 2.24
N VAL A 94 10.85 -8.70 1.76
CA VAL A 94 12.07 -8.63 2.57
C VAL A 94 11.92 -7.59 3.69
N ALA A 95 11.47 -6.38 3.36
CA ALA A 95 11.28 -5.32 4.33
C ALA A 95 10.24 -5.70 5.40
N SER A 96 9.14 -6.36 5.00
CA SER A 96 8.10 -6.80 5.94
C SER A 96 8.64 -7.83 6.94
N LEU A 97 9.51 -8.74 6.50
CA LEU A 97 10.18 -9.68 7.39
C LEU A 97 11.09 -8.95 8.40
N PHE A 98 11.87 -7.97 7.93
CA PHE A 98 12.68 -7.13 8.82
C PHE A 98 11.83 -6.37 9.84
N THR A 99 10.70 -5.79 9.42
CA THR A 99 9.78 -5.09 10.34
C THR A 99 9.27 -6.04 11.44
N GLN A 100 8.94 -7.29 11.10
CA GLN A 100 8.50 -8.28 12.10
C GLN A 100 9.62 -8.67 13.08
N ILE A 101 10.85 -8.85 12.61
CA ILE A 101 12.00 -9.15 13.46
C ILE A 101 12.25 -8.00 14.45
N VAL A 102 12.18 -6.74 13.98
CA VAL A 102 12.39 -5.57 14.83
C VAL A 102 11.23 -5.36 15.80
N ALA A 103 9.99 -5.63 15.38
CA ALA A 103 8.84 -5.62 16.28
C ALA A 103 9.00 -6.65 17.41
N TRP A 104 9.47 -7.86 17.10
CA TRP A 104 9.78 -8.88 18.09
C TRP A 104 10.91 -8.44 19.04
N LEU A 105 12.00 -7.87 18.53
CA LEU A 105 13.08 -7.30 19.38
C LEU A 105 12.56 -6.18 20.30
N SER A 106 11.61 -5.36 19.85
CA SER A 106 10.98 -4.32 20.67
C SER A 106 10.20 -4.90 21.86
N THR A 107 9.61 -6.09 21.71
CA THR A 107 8.91 -6.76 22.83
C THR A 107 9.89 -7.29 23.88
N ILE A 108 11.07 -7.75 23.47
CA ILE A 108 12.09 -8.31 24.38
C ILE A 108 12.84 -7.20 25.12
N THR A 109 13.11 -6.08 24.45
CA THR A 109 13.93 -4.98 25.00
C THR A 109 13.16 -3.98 25.87
N GLY A 110 11.88 -4.23 26.14
CA GLY A 110 11.08 -3.42 27.08
C GLY A 110 10.69 -2.05 26.57
N GLU A 111 10.16 -1.94 25.34
CA GLU A 111 9.62 -0.70 24.76
C GLU A 111 10.56 0.52 24.77
N ASN A 112 11.87 0.29 24.58
CA ASN A 112 12.83 1.38 24.43
C ASN A 112 12.41 2.31 23.26
N ILE A 113 12.41 3.63 23.50
CA ILE A 113 12.05 4.66 22.51
C ILE A 113 12.92 4.54 21.25
N ALA A 114 14.22 4.26 21.39
CA ALA A 114 15.12 4.11 20.24
C ALA A 114 14.71 2.94 19.34
N VAL A 115 14.37 1.79 19.93
CA VAL A 115 13.92 0.59 19.20
C VAL A 115 12.55 0.83 18.55
N SER A 116 11.65 1.53 19.25
CA SER A 116 10.33 1.90 18.73
C SER A 116 10.44 2.85 17.52
N SER A 117 11.34 3.84 17.57
CA SER A 117 11.60 4.77 16.46
C SER A 117 12.23 4.07 15.25
N ILE A 118 13.16 3.13 15.47
CA ILE A 118 13.74 2.33 14.38
C ILE A 118 12.69 1.43 13.75
N SER A 119 11.85 0.77 14.56
CA SER A 119 10.74 -0.05 14.08
C SER A 119 9.77 0.76 13.21
N PHE A 120 9.46 1.98 13.63
CA PHE A 120 8.64 2.93 12.87
C PHE A 120 9.28 3.29 11.52
N ILE A 121 10.56 3.68 11.48
CA ILE A 121 11.24 3.99 10.22
C ILE A 121 11.26 2.77 9.30
N LEU A 122 11.53 1.59 9.84
CA LEU A 122 11.56 0.35 9.06
C LEU A 122 10.18 -0.03 8.50
N SER A 123 9.11 0.31 9.19
CA SER A 123 7.74 0.09 8.71
C SER A 123 7.36 0.95 7.50
N LEU A 124 8.11 2.00 7.18
CA LEU A 124 7.89 2.82 5.96
C LEU A 124 8.26 2.08 4.69
N PHE A 125 9.24 1.17 4.75
CA PHE A 125 9.79 0.53 3.55
C PHE A 125 8.77 -0.38 2.85
N PRO A 126 8.02 -1.25 3.54
CA PRO A 126 6.96 -2.03 2.91
C PRO A 126 5.92 -1.13 2.22
N ASP A 127 5.43 -0.09 2.89
CA ASP A 127 4.36 0.74 2.34
C ASP A 127 4.84 1.58 1.15
N ALA A 128 6.06 2.13 1.21
CA ALA A 128 6.70 2.77 0.06
C ALA A 128 6.89 1.80 -1.12
N SER A 129 7.20 0.52 -0.84
CA SER A 129 7.36 -0.48 -1.89
C SER A 129 6.04 -0.76 -2.62
N VAL A 130 4.91 -0.75 -1.93
CA VAL A 130 3.58 -0.87 -2.57
C VAL A 130 3.28 0.34 -3.45
N LEU A 131 3.57 1.56 -2.95
CA LEU A 131 3.44 2.79 -3.72
C LEU A 131 4.21 2.70 -5.05
N PHE A 132 5.48 2.30 -4.98
CA PHE A 132 6.33 2.19 -6.17
C PHE A 132 5.96 1.02 -7.07
N ALA A 133 5.46 -0.10 -6.53
CA ALA A 133 4.98 -1.22 -7.32
C ALA A 133 3.81 -0.80 -8.22
N VAL A 134 2.77 -0.18 -7.66
CA VAL A 134 1.60 0.28 -8.43
C VAL A 134 1.99 1.39 -9.41
N TYR A 135 2.86 2.31 -9.02
CA TYR A 135 3.35 3.34 -9.93
C TYR A 135 4.12 2.74 -11.12
N ALA A 136 5.02 1.80 -10.88
CA ALA A 136 5.75 1.09 -11.93
C ALA A 136 4.80 0.28 -12.82
N LEU A 137 3.78 -0.37 -12.26
CA LEU A 137 2.73 -1.04 -13.03
C LEU A 137 2.02 -0.07 -13.99
N LEU A 138 1.69 1.14 -13.55
CA LEU A 138 1.04 2.17 -14.39
C LEU A 138 1.98 2.75 -15.44
N ARG A 139 3.28 2.86 -15.16
CA ARG A 139 4.29 3.17 -16.18
C ARG A 139 4.43 2.06 -17.22
N GLY A 140 4.35 0.80 -16.81
CA GLY A 140 4.27 -0.34 -17.74
C GLY A 140 3.00 -0.30 -18.61
N ALA A 141 1.88 0.15 -18.04
CA ALA A 141 0.66 0.38 -18.82
C ALA A 141 0.82 1.52 -19.85
N GLU A 142 1.53 2.59 -19.50
CA GLU A 142 1.89 3.66 -20.44
C GLU A 142 2.66 3.12 -21.65
N ASP A 143 3.72 2.34 -21.40
CA ASP A 143 4.54 1.72 -22.45
C ASP A 143 3.73 0.77 -23.34
N ILE A 144 2.79 0.01 -22.76
CA ILE A 144 1.88 -0.85 -23.52
C ILE A 144 0.98 -0.04 -24.44
N PHE A 145 0.37 1.05 -23.93
CA PHE A 145 -0.50 1.90 -24.75
C PHE A 145 0.26 2.58 -25.90
N ILE A 146 1.53 2.92 -25.70
CA ILE A 146 2.41 3.38 -26.78
C ILE A 146 2.62 2.27 -27.81
N HIS A 147 2.89 1.03 -27.36
CA HIS A 147 3.13 -0.10 -28.26
C HIS A 147 1.93 -0.44 -29.15
N ILE A 148 0.69 -0.27 -28.66
CA ILE A 148 -0.54 -0.55 -29.42
C ILE A 148 -1.16 0.71 -30.06
N ASP A 149 -0.41 1.81 -30.13
CA ASP A 149 -0.80 3.09 -30.73
C ASP A 149 -2.12 3.70 -30.18
N LYS A 150 -2.34 3.60 -28.87
CA LYS A 150 -3.52 4.14 -28.17
C LYS A 150 -3.13 5.29 -27.24
N MET A 151 -2.93 6.48 -27.83
CA MET A 151 -2.46 7.68 -27.12
C MET A 151 -3.38 8.17 -25.98
N ASP A 152 -4.70 7.97 -26.09
CA ASP A 152 -5.62 8.33 -25.00
C ASP A 152 -5.42 7.46 -23.77
N GLY A 153 -5.20 6.16 -23.96
CA GLY A 153 -4.88 5.22 -22.88
C GLY A 153 -3.55 5.56 -22.21
N ARG A 154 -2.55 5.98 -22.99
CA ARG A 154 -1.25 6.46 -22.47
C ARG A 154 -1.44 7.64 -21.52
N ARG A 155 -2.18 8.67 -21.94
CA ARG A 155 -2.43 9.87 -21.12
C ARG A 155 -3.20 9.53 -19.85
N GLU A 156 -4.17 8.63 -19.94
CA GLU A 156 -4.94 8.15 -18.79
C GLU A 156 -4.05 7.42 -17.78
N ALA A 157 -3.20 6.49 -18.24
CA ALA A 157 -2.25 5.75 -17.40
C ALA A 157 -1.24 6.67 -16.70
N SER A 158 -0.69 7.64 -17.43
CA SER A 158 0.23 8.64 -16.85
C SER A 158 -0.43 9.48 -15.76
N ARG A 159 -1.66 9.97 -16.01
CA ARG A 159 -2.44 10.72 -15.02
C ARG A 159 -2.81 9.87 -13.81
N ALA A 160 -3.17 8.61 -14.01
CA ALA A 160 -3.46 7.67 -12.92
C ALA A 160 -2.21 7.42 -12.07
N GLY A 161 -1.04 7.28 -12.68
CA GLY A 161 0.24 7.11 -11.97
C GLY A 161 0.59 8.30 -11.09
N ASN A 162 0.47 9.53 -11.61
CA ASN A 162 0.75 10.74 -10.85
C ASN A 162 -0.26 10.96 -9.72
N LEU A 163 -1.56 10.73 -10.00
CA LEU A 163 -2.61 10.80 -8.99
C LEU A 163 -2.36 9.79 -7.86
N TRP A 164 -2.00 8.56 -8.22
CA TRP A 164 -1.68 7.50 -7.27
C TRP A 164 -0.55 7.92 -6.32
N VAL A 165 0.59 8.38 -6.85
CA VAL A 165 1.72 8.80 -6.02
C VAL A 165 1.32 9.95 -5.08
N PHE A 166 0.60 10.94 -5.60
CA PHE A 166 0.15 12.08 -4.78
C PHE A 166 -0.77 11.63 -3.63
N VAL A 167 -1.80 10.85 -3.94
CA VAL A 167 -2.81 10.43 -2.97
C VAL A 167 -2.22 9.43 -1.96
N GLU A 168 -1.41 8.48 -2.41
CA GLU A 168 -0.76 7.50 -1.53
C GLU A 168 0.26 8.16 -0.61
N THR A 169 1.04 9.14 -1.10
CA THR A 169 1.98 9.89 -0.25
C THR A 169 1.22 10.72 0.79
N ALA A 170 0.11 11.36 0.42
CA ALA A 170 -0.74 12.11 1.36
C ALA A 170 -1.32 11.19 2.43
N LEU A 171 -1.82 10.01 2.03
CA LEU A 171 -2.37 9.01 2.94
C LEU A 171 -1.30 8.49 3.92
N LEU A 172 -0.14 8.05 3.41
CA LEU A 172 0.97 7.59 4.25
C LEU A 172 1.42 8.70 5.21
N SER A 173 1.60 9.93 4.73
CA SER A 173 1.98 11.06 5.56
C SER A 173 0.96 11.33 6.67
N SER A 174 -0.34 11.29 6.36
CA SER A 174 -1.40 11.48 7.35
C SER A 174 -1.39 10.39 8.43
N TYR A 175 -1.19 9.13 8.03
CA TYR A 175 -1.11 7.97 8.92
C TYR A 175 0.09 8.07 9.86
N TYR A 176 1.28 8.31 9.31
CA TYR A 176 2.52 8.37 10.07
C TYR A 176 2.59 9.58 10.99
N LEU A 177 2.10 10.74 10.56
CA LEU A 177 2.01 11.92 11.42
C LEU A 177 1.04 11.69 12.59
N LEU A 178 -0.13 11.08 12.33
CA LEU A 178 -1.07 10.73 13.38
C LEU A 178 -0.45 9.73 14.37
N PHE A 179 0.27 8.71 13.88
CA PHE A 179 0.98 7.77 14.73
C PHE A 179 2.06 8.46 15.59
N ILE A 180 2.85 9.37 15.02
CA ILE A 180 3.87 10.13 15.77
C ILE A 180 3.22 10.94 16.89
N VAL A 181 2.15 11.68 16.60
CA VAL A 181 1.43 12.52 17.58
C VAL A 181 0.83 11.66 18.69
N CYS A 182 0.16 10.56 18.35
CA CYS A 182 -0.54 9.72 19.32
C CYS A 182 0.40 8.80 20.11
N ALA A 183 1.38 8.14 19.47
CA ALA A 183 2.18 7.10 20.12
C ALA A 183 3.53 7.63 20.65
N LEU A 184 4.26 8.41 19.86
CA LEU A 184 5.58 8.93 20.27
C LEU A 184 5.46 10.18 21.15
N GLY A 185 4.49 11.05 20.86
CA GLY A 185 4.18 12.23 21.67
C GLY A 185 3.89 11.86 23.13
N LEU A 186 3.00 10.88 23.36
CA LEU A 186 2.68 10.42 24.72
C LEU A 186 3.91 9.87 25.47
N LYS A 187 4.79 9.12 24.79
CA LYS A 187 6.01 8.53 25.38
C LYS A 187 7.09 9.57 25.71
N LEU A 188 7.30 10.57 24.83
CA LEU A 188 8.31 11.62 25.00
C LEU A 188 8.01 12.54 26.17
N PHE A 189 6.75 12.96 26.32
CA PHE A 189 6.36 13.92 27.35
C PHE A 189 5.98 13.26 28.68
N LYS A 190 6.05 11.92 28.78
CA LYS A 190 5.73 11.14 30.00
C LYS A 190 4.37 11.49 30.62
N PHE A 191 3.36 11.76 29.79
CA PHE A 191 2.02 12.03 30.31
C PHE A 191 1.46 10.80 31.03
N GLY A 192 0.77 11.02 32.15
CA GLY A 192 0.12 9.95 32.90
C GLY A 192 -0.95 9.25 32.06
N LYS A 193 -1.17 7.95 32.30
CA LYS A 193 -2.27 7.19 31.67
C LYS A 193 -3.61 7.85 32.05
N GLY A 194 -4.21 8.63 31.16
CA GLY A 194 -5.54 9.22 31.34
C GLY A 194 -5.66 10.71 31.04
N GLU A 195 -4.55 11.44 30.94
CA GLU A 195 -4.56 12.85 30.53
C GLU A 195 -3.99 12.95 29.12
N THR A 196 -4.84 13.04 28.09
CA THR A 196 -4.38 13.57 26.82
C THR A 196 -4.31 15.09 26.96
N PRO A 197 -3.11 15.69 26.99
CA PRO A 197 -3.00 17.14 27.07
C PRO A 197 -3.71 17.74 25.85
N VAL A 198 -4.46 18.82 26.08
CA VAL A 198 -5.20 19.54 25.03
C VAL A 198 -4.32 19.89 23.83
N VAL A 199 -3.02 20.11 24.09
CA VAL A 199 -1.97 20.40 23.10
C VAL A 199 -1.74 19.25 22.11
N LEU A 200 -1.93 17.98 22.51
CA LEU A 200 -1.85 16.81 21.62
C LEU A 200 -3.21 16.44 21.01
N ALA A 201 -4.32 16.81 21.68
CA ALA A 201 -5.67 16.54 21.18
C ALA A 201 -5.98 17.34 19.90
N ALA A 202 -5.67 18.64 19.87
CA ALA A 202 -5.92 19.49 18.70
C ALA A 202 -5.26 18.99 17.40
N PRO A 203 -3.94 18.68 17.36
CA PRO A 203 -3.31 18.13 16.16
C PRO A 203 -3.84 16.72 15.82
N ALA A 204 -4.15 15.88 16.81
CA ALA A 204 -4.74 14.56 16.55
C ALA A 204 -6.09 14.66 15.83
N TYR A 205 -6.96 15.60 16.22
CA TYR A 205 -8.22 15.85 15.52
C TYR A 205 -8.00 16.33 14.08
N VAL A 206 -7.08 17.27 13.85
CA VAL A 206 -6.76 17.78 12.50
C VAL A 206 -6.25 16.67 11.60
N PHE A 207 -5.29 15.86 12.08
CA PHE A 207 -4.76 14.73 11.32
C PHE A 207 -5.80 13.63 11.08
N THR A 208 -6.76 13.46 11.99
CA THR A 208 -7.88 12.52 11.79
C THR A 208 -8.80 12.98 10.65
N VAL A 209 -9.14 14.27 10.60
CA VAL A 209 -9.94 14.83 9.48
C VAL A 209 -9.18 14.70 8.16
N PHE A 210 -7.89 15.03 8.17
CA PHE A 210 -7.03 14.92 6.99
C PHE A 210 -6.88 13.46 6.51
N LEU A 211 -6.75 12.51 7.43
CA LEU A 211 -6.75 11.07 7.14
C LEU A 211 -8.08 10.66 6.50
N GLY A 212 -9.22 11.10 7.05
CA GLY A 212 -10.54 10.81 6.48
C GLY A 212 -10.69 11.29 5.03
N LEU A 213 -10.26 12.53 4.75
CA LEU A 213 -10.25 13.07 3.38
C LEU A 213 -9.29 12.30 2.46
N SER A 214 -8.11 11.92 2.96
CA SER A 214 -7.12 11.15 2.21
C SER A 214 -7.62 9.75 1.87
N ILE A 215 -8.36 9.09 2.77
CA ILE A 215 -9.00 7.79 2.51
C ILE A 215 -10.04 7.91 1.40
N ILE A 216 -10.88 8.95 1.42
CA ILE A 216 -11.88 9.17 0.36
C ILE A 216 -11.18 9.37 -0.98
N ALA A 217 -10.16 10.24 -1.04
CA ALA A 217 -9.36 10.45 -2.25
C ALA A 217 -8.68 9.15 -2.72
N TYR A 218 -8.20 8.33 -1.78
CA TYR A 218 -7.58 7.04 -2.04
C TYR A 218 -8.53 6.05 -2.69
N VAL A 219 -9.78 5.97 -2.21
CA VAL A 219 -10.80 5.09 -2.83
C VAL A 219 -11.05 5.51 -4.28
N PHE A 220 -11.21 6.80 -4.55
CA PHE A 220 -11.41 7.30 -5.93
C PHE A 220 -10.19 7.05 -6.83
N ALA A 221 -8.99 7.32 -6.33
CA ALA A 221 -7.75 7.04 -7.05
C ALA A 221 -7.61 5.53 -7.31
N GLY A 222 -7.93 4.70 -6.33
CA GLY A 222 -7.89 3.25 -6.39
C GLY A 222 -8.80 2.69 -7.50
N VAL A 223 -10.06 3.15 -7.54
CA VAL A 223 -11.00 2.77 -8.62
C VAL A 223 -10.44 3.14 -10.00
N LYS A 224 -9.86 4.33 -10.13
CA LYS A 224 -9.27 4.80 -11.39
C LYS A 224 -8.05 3.97 -11.80
N VAL A 225 -7.16 3.65 -10.86
CA VAL A 225 -5.98 2.79 -11.09
C VAL A 225 -6.43 1.40 -11.52
N THR A 226 -7.35 0.77 -10.79
CA THR A 226 -7.89 -0.55 -11.15
C THR A 226 -8.55 -0.54 -12.53
N GLY A 227 -9.35 0.48 -12.84
CA GLY A 227 -9.97 0.64 -14.16
C GLY A 227 -8.93 0.76 -15.28
N THR A 228 -7.89 1.55 -15.06
CA THR A 228 -6.78 1.74 -16.00
C THR A 228 -6.03 0.43 -16.25
N VAL A 229 -5.67 -0.30 -15.19
CA VAL A 229 -4.97 -1.59 -15.30
C VAL A 229 -5.85 -2.62 -16.02
N ARG A 230 -7.14 -2.69 -15.68
CA ARG A 230 -8.10 -3.58 -16.38
C ARG A 230 -8.19 -3.27 -17.86
N ARG A 231 -8.34 -1.99 -18.23
CA ARG A 231 -8.39 -1.54 -19.62
C ARG A 231 -7.10 -1.91 -20.35
N THR A 232 -5.95 -1.64 -19.74
CA THR A 232 -4.63 -1.97 -20.31
C THR A 232 -4.50 -3.45 -20.60
N CYS A 233 -4.81 -4.31 -19.62
CA CYS A 233 -4.73 -5.76 -19.77
C CYS A 233 -5.67 -6.28 -20.87
N TYR A 234 -6.89 -5.73 -20.95
CA TYR A 234 -7.87 -6.11 -21.98
C TYR A 234 -7.42 -5.69 -23.39
N GLU A 235 -6.97 -4.45 -23.54
CA GLU A 235 -6.54 -3.90 -24.84
C GLU A 235 -5.28 -4.61 -25.36
N TYR A 236 -4.33 -4.90 -24.47
CA TYR A 236 -3.14 -5.66 -24.82
C TYR A 236 -3.45 -7.13 -25.16
N TYR A 237 -4.43 -7.72 -24.46
CA TYR A 237 -4.93 -9.06 -24.79
C TYR A 237 -5.53 -9.09 -26.20
N LEU A 238 -6.41 -8.14 -26.53
CA LEU A 238 -7.02 -8.03 -27.86
C LEU A 238 -5.98 -7.79 -28.96
N TYR A 239 -4.99 -6.93 -28.71
CA TYR A 239 -3.91 -6.67 -29.65
C TYR A 239 -3.15 -7.95 -30.00
N ASN A 240 -2.73 -8.74 -29.00
CA ASN A 240 -2.02 -10.01 -29.24
C ASN A 240 -2.89 -11.07 -29.94
N TYR A 241 -4.19 -11.08 -29.66
CA TYR A 241 -5.13 -11.98 -30.34
C TYR A 241 -5.27 -11.61 -31.83
N ASN A 242 -5.48 -10.32 -32.13
CA ASN A 242 -5.69 -9.84 -33.50
C ASN A 242 -4.42 -9.81 -34.36
N SER A 243 -3.25 -9.64 -33.75
CA SER A 243 -1.95 -9.62 -34.45
C SER A 243 -1.42 -11.02 -34.77
N GLY A 244 -2.11 -12.10 -34.37
CA GLY A 244 -1.67 -13.47 -34.62
C GLY A 244 -0.44 -13.91 -33.83
N VAL A 245 0.11 -13.04 -32.97
CA VAL A 245 1.27 -13.34 -32.10
C VAL A 245 0.89 -14.32 -30.98
N GLY A 246 -0.40 -14.51 -30.73
CA GLY A 246 -0.97 -15.40 -29.72
C GLY A 246 -1.29 -16.84 -30.13
N LEU A 247 -1.07 -17.26 -31.39
CA LEU A 247 -1.18 -18.65 -31.84
C LEU A 247 0.19 -19.32 -31.96
#